data_AF-A0A9W8JYC0-F1
#
_entry.id   AF-A0A9W8JYC0-F1
#
_cell.length_a   1.000
_cell.length_b   1.000
_cell.length_c   1.000
_cell.angle_alpha   90.00
_cell.angle_beta   90.00
_cell.angle_gamma   90.00
#
_symmetry.space_group_name_H-M   'P 1'
#
loop_
_entity.id
_entity.type
_entity.pdbx_description
1 polymer ?
#
loop_
_entity_poly.entity_id
_entity_poly.type
_entity_poly.pdbx_seq_one_letter_code
_entity_poly.pdbx_strand_id
1 'polypeptide(L)'
;MLTPVAKAYAAEKASVGMEEAMSALGGAGYMEENGFGRSIRDALVEKIWEGTVVVLALDLTRFARDPASVKAFVSWANSVIASCPSPLQQKLSPSLAIVKTAIEELPSCFSQPMKPLIPRPALLLVGAIASSVYLLEHAIWAHNTSEPTKELDVEVFQRWVREGGVEADIQAVSRAKADSGERVSLNSALVFGSREKSKL
;
A
#
# COMPACT_ATOMS: atom_id res chain seq x y z
N MET A 1 -14.18 2.97 -4.61
CA MET A 1 -12.75 3.31 -4.39
C MET A 1 -11.95 2.14 -3.81
N LEU A 2 -12.37 1.50 -2.72
CA LEU A 2 -11.57 0.46 -2.05
C LEU A 2 -11.51 -0.89 -2.76
N THR A 3 -12.51 -1.29 -3.54
CA THR A 3 -12.51 -2.59 -4.24
C THR A 3 -11.28 -2.83 -5.12
N PRO A 4 -10.90 -1.94 -6.06
CA PRO A 4 -9.67 -2.13 -6.85
C PRO A 4 -8.41 -2.10 -6.00
N VAL A 5 -8.40 -1.31 -4.92
CA VAL A 5 -7.27 -1.23 -3.97
C VAL A 5 -7.10 -2.53 -3.22
N ALA A 6 -8.17 -3.06 -2.62
CA ALA A 6 -8.13 -4.31 -1.86
C ALA A 6 -7.62 -5.46 -2.73
N LYS A 7 -8.14 -5.60 -3.94
CA LYS A 7 -7.71 -6.62 -4.91
C LYS A 7 -6.22 -6.49 -5.21
N ALA A 8 -5.79 -5.32 -5.69
CA ALA A 8 -4.43 -5.13 -6.16
C ALA A 8 -3.39 -5.14 -5.02
N TYR A 9 -3.72 -4.52 -3.89
CA TYR A 9 -2.82 -4.45 -2.73
C TYR A 9 -2.64 -5.81 -2.07
N ALA A 10 -3.74 -6.55 -1.85
CA ALA A 10 -3.66 -7.90 -1.30
C ALA A 10 -2.88 -8.83 -2.22
N ALA A 11 -3.12 -8.78 -3.53
CA ALA A 11 -2.37 -9.58 -4.50
C ALA A 11 -0.86 -9.25 -4.46
N GLU A 12 -0.49 -7.97 -4.39
CA GLU A 12 0.93 -7.57 -4.28
C GLU A 12 1.60 -8.08 -2.99
N LYS A 13 0.91 -7.98 -1.85
CA LYS A 13 1.43 -8.40 -0.54
C LYS A 13 1.44 -9.92 -0.35
N ALA A 14 0.42 -10.63 -0.84
CA ALA A 14 0.26 -12.07 -0.63
C ALA A 14 1.43 -12.87 -1.21
N SER A 15 1.82 -12.62 -2.47
CA SER A 15 2.93 -13.37 -3.08
C SER A 15 4.26 -13.16 -2.36
N VAL A 16 4.55 -11.93 -1.92
CA VAL A 16 5.79 -11.61 -1.20
C VAL A 16 5.78 -12.25 0.19
N GLY A 17 4.67 -12.17 0.93
CA GLY A 17 4.55 -12.79 2.24
C GLY A 17 4.70 -14.32 2.20
N MET A 18 4.19 -14.98 1.16
CA MET A 18 4.39 -16.42 0.98
C MET A 18 5.85 -16.77 0.67
N GLU A 19 6.54 -15.96 -0.14
CA GLU A 19 7.97 -16.13 -0.44
C GLU A 19 8.85 -15.96 0.82
N GLU A 20 8.56 -14.97 1.65
CA GLU A 20 9.25 -14.77 2.93
C GLU A 20 9.00 -15.94 3.90
N ALA A 21 7.76 -16.39 4.01
CA ALA A 21 7.40 -17.53 4.86
C ALA A 21 8.07 -18.84 4.40
N MET A 22 8.11 -19.07 3.08
CA MET A 22 8.84 -20.19 2.48
C MET A 22 10.33 -20.11 2.82
N SER A 23 10.93 -18.94 2.67
CA SER A 23 12.35 -18.70 2.94
C SER A 23 12.71 -18.88 4.41
N ALA A 24 11.82 -18.49 5.33
CA ALA A 24 12.01 -18.64 6.78
C ALA A 24 12.14 -20.11 7.22
N LEU A 25 11.60 -21.05 6.45
CA LEU A 25 11.73 -22.50 6.68
C LEU A 25 13.00 -23.10 6.05
N GLY A 26 13.81 -22.31 5.35
CA GLY A 26 15.00 -22.76 4.64
C GLY A 26 14.70 -23.83 3.61
N GLY A 27 15.57 -24.85 3.50
CA GLY A 27 15.40 -25.93 2.52
C GLY A 27 14.09 -26.71 2.68
N ALA A 28 13.55 -26.80 3.89
CA ALA A 28 12.25 -27.46 4.11
C ALA A 28 11.11 -26.69 3.42
N GLY A 29 11.14 -25.35 3.45
CA GLY A 29 10.14 -24.53 2.76
C GLY A 29 10.10 -24.77 1.25
N TYR A 30 11.23 -25.19 0.66
CA TYR A 30 11.34 -25.54 -0.76
C TYR A 30 10.74 -26.90 -1.12
N MET A 31 10.42 -27.75 -0.15
CA MET A 31 9.82 -29.06 -0.38
C MET A 31 8.32 -28.92 -0.67
N GLU A 32 7.84 -29.59 -1.72
CA GLU A 32 6.44 -29.48 -2.19
C GLU A 32 5.42 -29.93 -1.13
N GLU A 33 5.79 -30.82 -0.22
CA GLU A 33 4.96 -31.34 0.87
C GLU A 33 4.56 -30.23 1.86
N ASN A 34 5.37 -29.17 2.00
CA ASN A 34 5.04 -28.02 2.85
C ASN A 34 4.10 -27.02 2.14
N GLY A 35 3.78 -27.22 0.86
CA GLY A 35 2.74 -26.50 0.14
C GLY A 35 3.05 -25.06 -0.28
N PHE A 36 4.14 -24.43 0.20
CA PHE A 36 4.49 -23.05 -0.15
C PHE A 36 4.72 -22.85 -1.65
N GLY A 37 5.43 -23.77 -2.31
CA GLY A 37 5.67 -23.70 -3.75
C GLY A 37 4.37 -23.67 -4.56
N ARG A 38 3.37 -24.47 -4.15
CA ARG A 38 2.03 -24.41 -4.74
C ARG A 38 1.30 -23.11 -4.42
N SER A 39 1.27 -22.69 -3.15
CA SER A 39 0.61 -21.45 -2.73
C SER A 39 1.14 -20.23 -3.48
N ILE A 40 2.45 -20.13 -3.68
CA ILE A 40 3.07 -19.03 -4.46
C ILE A 40 2.60 -19.07 -5.91
N ARG A 41 2.65 -20.25 -6.55
CA ARG A 41 2.17 -20.41 -7.95
C ARG A 41 0.70 -20.02 -8.09
N ASP A 42 -0.14 -20.46 -7.17
CA ASP A 42 -1.57 -20.19 -7.18
C ASP A 42 -1.85 -18.70 -6.90
N ALA A 43 -1.12 -18.07 -5.95
CA ALA A 43 -1.29 -16.65 -5.62
C ALA A 43 -0.83 -15.68 -6.73
N LEU A 44 0.08 -16.09 -7.61
CA LEU A 44 0.55 -15.21 -8.70
C LEU A 44 -0.58 -14.83 -9.69
N VAL A 45 -1.59 -15.68 -9.86
CA VAL A 45 -2.74 -15.38 -10.72
C VAL A 45 -3.49 -14.13 -10.25
N GLU A 46 -3.48 -13.85 -8.94
CA GLU A 46 -4.17 -12.71 -8.33
C GLU A 46 -3.62 -11.36 -8.80
N LYS A 47 -2.37 -11.30 -9.28
CA LYS A 47 -1.81 -10.07 -9.87
C LYS A 47 -2.23 -9.87 -11.33
N ILE A 48 -2.81 -10.89 -11.97
CA ILE A 48 -3.03 -10.97 -13.42
C ILE A 48 -4.51 -10.89 -13.75
N TRP A 49 -5.32 -11.83 -13.25
CA TRP A 49 -6.74 -11.91 -13.60
C TRP A 49 -7.55 -10.78 -12.96
N GLU A 50 -8.77 -10.53 -13.47
CA GLU A 50 -9.69 -9.53 -12.93
C GLU A 50 -9.07 -8.12 -12.75
N GLY A 51 -8.16 -7.77 -13.66
CA GLY A 51 -7.44 -6.50 -13.71
C GLY A 51 -6.05 -6.56 -13.07
N THR A 52 -5.01 -6.28 -13.85
CA THR A 52 -3.65 -6.18 -13.32
C THR A 52 -3.52 -5.02 -12.34
N VAL A 53 -2.48 -5.04 -11.50
CA VAL A 53 -2.26 -3.98 -10.49
C VAL A 53 -2.18 -2.59 -11.13
N VAL A 54 -1.61 -2.46 -12.33
CA VAL A 54 -1.55 -1.18 -13.06
C VAL A 54 -2.93 -0.79 -13.60
N VAL A 55 -3.71 -1.73 -14.13
CA VAL A 55 -5.08 -1.45 -14.60
C VAL A 55 -5.98 -1.01 -13.45
N LEU A 56 -5.91 -1.70 -12.30
CA LEU A 56 -6.69 -1.34 -11.11
C LEU A 56 -6.22 -0.03 -10.47
N ALA A 57 -4.93 0.31 -10.61
CA ALA A 57 -4.43 1.63 -10.25
C ALA A 57 -5.05 2.74 -11.11
N LEU A 58 -5.25 2.50 -12.41
CA LEU A 58 -5.96 3.45 -13.28
C LEU A 58 -7.47 3.48 -13.00
N ASP A 59 -8.07 2.36 -12.57
CA ASP A 59 -9.47 2.37 -12.14
C ASP A 59 -9.66 3.18 -10.83
N LEU A 60 -8.71 3.09 -9.90
CA LEU A 60 -8.68 3.97 -8.72
C LEU A 60 -8.64 5.45 -9.12
N THR A 61 -7.80 5.82 -10.11
CA THR A 61 -7.73 7.22 -10.55
C THR A 61 -9.01 7.67 -11.25
N ARG A 62 -9.72 6.77 -11.94
CA ARG A 62 -11.07 7.02 -12.48
C ARG A 62 -12.05 7.36 -11.36
N PHE A 63 -12.05 6.61 -10.26
CA PHE A 63 -12.89 6.93 -9.09
C PHE A 63 -12.48 8.25 -8.44
N ALA A 64 -11.19 8.52 -8.32
CA ALA A 64 -10.67 9.73 -7.70
C ALA A 64 -10.89 11.01 -8.53
N ARG A 65 -11.45 10.91 -9.74
CA ARG A 65 -11.92 12.08 -10.51
C ARG A 65 -13.04 12.82 -9.80
N ASP A 66 -13.83 12.13 -8.99
CA ASP A 66 -14.78 12.76 -8.08
C ASP A 66 -14.04 13.16 -6.79
N PRO A 67 -13.87 14.46 -6.49
CA PRO A 67 -13.20 14.91 -5.28
C PRO A 67 -13.91 14.46 -4.00
N ALA A 68 -15.22 14.23 -4.05
CA ALA A 68 -15.99 13.76 -2.90
C ALA A 68 -15.55 12.36 -2.47
N SER A 69 -15.19 11.49 -3.41
CA SER A 69 -14.71 10.13 -3.13
C SER A 69 -13.41 10.12 -2.33
N VAL A 70 -12.42 10.93 -2.72
CA VAL A 70 -11.14 11.04 -1.99
C VAL A 70 -11.36 11.71 -0.62
N LYS A 71 -12.18 12.77 -0.59
CA LYS A 71 -12.53 13.47 0.66
C LYS A 71 -13.21 12.53 1.66
N ALA A 72 -14.14 11.69 1.20
CA ALA A 72 -14.83 10.73 2.06
C ALA A 72 -13.85 9.73 2.69
N PHE A 73 -12.89 9.21 1.92
CA PHE A 73 -11.86 8.31 2.44
C PHE A 73 -10.95 8.98 3.46
N VAL A 74 -10.47 10.20 3.17
CA VAL A 74 -9.64 10.99 4.10
C VAL A 74 -10.42 11.32 5.37
N SER A 75 -11.70 11.67 5.25
CA SER A 75 -12.57 11.94 6.39
C SER A 75 -12.77 10.71 7.27
N TRP A 76 -13.01 9.54 6.66
CA TRP A 76 -13.12 8.28 7.38
C TRP A 76 -11.84 7.96 8.15
N ALA A 77 -10.69 8.01 7.48
CA ALA A 77 -9.39 7.72 8.09
C ALA A 77 -9.10 8.66 9.28
N ASN A 78 -9.35 9.96 9.12
CA ASN A 78 -9.19 10.94 10.19
C ASN A 78 -10.18 10.72 11.35
N SER A 79 -11.41 10.27 11.08
CA SER A 79 -12.39 9.99 12.13
C SER A 79 -11.96 8.84 13.04
N VAL A 80 -11.40 7.77 12.47
CA VAL A 80 -10.85 6.64 13.23
C VAL A 80 -9.65 7.10 14.08
N ILE A 81 -8.73 7.88 13.50
CA ILE A 81 -7.59 8.44 14.25
C ILE A 81 -8.07 9.33 15.41
N ALA A 82 -9.14 10.10 15.21
CA ALA A 82 -9.72 10.96 16.24
C ALA A 82 -10.43 10.18 17.35
N SER A 83 -10.96 8.97 17.07
CA SER A 83 -11.57 8.10 18.09
C SER A 83 -10.54 7.42 19.01
N CYS A 84 -9.24 7.56 18.74
CA CYS A 84 -8.18 6.94 19.54
C CYS A 84 -8.13 7.53 20.97
N PRO A 85 -8.29 6.71 22.03
CA PRO A 85 -8.23 7.20 23.41
C PRO A 85 -6.89 7.85 23.76
N SER A 86 -6.88 8.88 24.62
CA SER A 86 -5.67 9.65 24.97
C SER A 86 -4.47 8.79 25.43
N PRO A 87 -4.64 7.75 26.27
CA PRO A 87 -3.52 6.89 26.66
C PRO A 87 -2.88 6.17 25.46
N LEU A 88 -3.73 5.69 24.54
CA LEU A 88 -3.28 4.99 23.35
C LEU A 88 -2.65 5.96 22.33
N GLN A 89 -3.21 7.15 22.20
CA GLN A 89 -2.68 8.20 21.33
C GLN A 89 -1.25 8.61 21.71
N GLN A 90 -0.94 8.69 23.01
CA GLN A 90 0.43 8.96 23.48
C GLN A 90 1.39 7.84 23.09
N LYS A 91 1.01 6.58 23.32
CA LYS A 91 1.81 5.39 22.97
C LYS A 91 2.03 5.27 21.46
N LEU A 92 1.01 5.57 20.67
CA LEU A 92 1.02 5.44 19.20
C LEU A 92 1.51 6.68 18.46
N SER A 93 1.87 7.76 19.15
CA SER A 93 2.14 9.08 18.56
C SER A 93 3.04 9.04 17.30
N PRO A 94 4.20 8.34 17.29
CA PRO A 94 5.05 8.34 16.10
C PRO A 94 4.44 7.56 14.92
N SER A 95 3.72 6.46 15.18
CA SER A 95 3.04 5.70 14.12
C SER A 95 1.84 6.47 13.57
N LEU A 96 1.08 7.15 14.44
CA LEU A 96 -0.01 8.03 14.02
C LEU A 96 0.50 9.21 13.18
N ALA A 97 1.69 9.74 13.47
CA ALA A 97 2.29 10.80 12.65
C ALA A 97 2.54 10.33 11.21
N ILE A 98 3.12 9.15 11.02
CA ILE A 98 3.38 8.56 9.69
C ILE A 98 2.07 8.38 8.91
N VAL A 99 1.05 7.80 9.55
CA VAL A 99 -0.26 7.58 8.90
C VAL A 99 -0.93 8.91 8.55
N LYS A 100 -0.84 9.93 9.41
CA LYS A 100 -1.35 11.28 9.11
C LYS A 100 -0.65 11.88 7.90
N THR A 101 0.68 11.81 7.83
CA THR A 101 1.44 12.27 6.66
C THR A 101 1.00 11.53 5.38
N ALA A 102 0.78 10.22 5.44
CA ALA A 102 0.26 9.46 4.30
C ALA A 102 -1.12 9.96 3.85
N ILE A 103 -2.04 10.21 4.80
CA ILE A 103 -3.39 10.71 4.54
C ILE A 103 -3.35 12.13 3.94
N GLU A 104 -2.50 13.00 4.46
CA GLU A 104 -2.33 14.38 3.99
C GLU A 104 -1.76 14.46 2.58
N GLU A 105 -0.87 13.54 2.21
CA GLU A 105 -0.28 13.48 0.88
C GLU A 105 -1.27 12.97 -0.19
N LEU A 106 -2.24 12.15 0.21
CA LEU A 106 -3.13 11.42 -0.70
C LEU A 106 -3.92 12.31 -1.68
N PRO A 107 -4.59 13.40 -1.28
CA PRO A 107 -5.36 14.25 -2.20
C PRO A 107 -4.53 14.82 -3.35
N SER A 108 -3.27 15.14 -3.08
CA SER A 108 -2.35 15.71 -4.07
C SER A 108 -1.98 14.71 -5.18
N CYS A 109 -2.13 13.40 -4.93
CA CYS A 109 -1.90 12.36 -5.93
C CYS A 109 -2.92 12.41 -7.07
N PHE A 110 -4.14 12.88 -6.78
CA PHE A 110 -5.26 12.85 -7.74
C PHE A 110 -5.55 14.21 -8.38
N SER A 111 -4.71 15.22 -8.13
CA SER A 111 -4.81 16.53 -8.76
C SER A 111 -4.60 16.46 -10.27
N GLN A 112 -5.31 17.30 -11.02
CA GLN A 112 -5.22 17.35 -12.48
C GLN A 112 -4.28 18.49 -12.94
N PRO A 113 -3.47 18.27 -13.99
CA PRO A 113 -3.28 17.03 -14.72
C PRO A 113 -2.46 16.00 -13.92
N MET A 114 -2.90 14.74 -13.92
CA MET A 114 -2.22 13.66 -13.20
C MET A 114 -0.95 13.22 -13.94
N LYS A 115 0.16 13.08 -13.20
CA LYS A 115 1.42 12.55 -13.74
C LYS A 115 1.31 11.04 -13.98
N PRO A 116 1.86 10.50 -15.09
CA PRO A 116 1.67 9.11 -15.50
C PRO A 116 2.28 8.08 -14.53
N LEU A 117 3.25 8.47 -13.70
CA LEU A 117 3.92 7.59 -12.74
C LEU A 117 3.21 7.48 -11.38
N ILE A 118 2.15 8.26 -11.16
CA ILE A 118 1.41 8.31 -9.89
C ILE A 118 0.48 7.13 -9.63
N PRO A 119 -0.26 6.57 -10.61
CA PRO A 119 -1.37 5.65 -10.32
C PRO A 119 -0.98 4.47 -9.43
N ARG A 120 0.10 3.74 -9.76
CA ARG A 120 0.53 2.55 -8.99
C ARG A 120 1.00 2.91 -7.58
N PRO A 121 1.93 3.87 -7.36
CA PRO A 121 2.27 4.35 -6.03
C PRO A 121 1.05 4.83 -5.22
N ALA A 122 0.13 5.56 -5.84
CA ALA A 122 -1.09 6.02 -5.17
C ALA A 122 -1.98 4.85 -4.72
N LEU A 123 -2.15 3.81 -5.56
CA LEU A 123 -2.89 2.61 -5.16
C LEU A 123 -2.26 1.92 -3.95
N LEU A 124 -0.94 1.76 -3.94
CA LEU A 124 -0.23 1.14 -2.82
C LEU A 124 -0.37 1.98 -1.55
N LEU A 125 -0.24 3.30 -1.66
CA LEU A 125 -0.44 4.22 -0.54
C LEU A 125 -1.87 4.15 0.03
N VAL A 126 -2.90 4.09 -0.81
CA VAL A 126 -4.29 3.92 -0.34
C VAL A 126 -4.46 2.58 0.39
N GLY A 127 -3.89 1.50 -0.13
CA GLY A 127 -3.92 0.19 0.53
C GLY A 127 -3.20 0.19 1.87
N ALA A 128 -2.04 0.84 1.96
CA ALA A 128 -1.28 1.02 3.18
C ALA A 128 -2.04 1.85 4.23
N ILE A 129 -2.66 2.96 3.82
CA ILE A 129 -3.51 3.79 4.69
C ILE A 129 -4.69 2.98 5.19
N ALA A 130 -5.45 2.34 4.29
CA ALA A 130 -6.64 1.58 4.67
C ALA A 130 -6.29 0.47 5.67
N SER A 131 -5.23 -0.30 5.40
CA SER A 131 -4.76 -1.37 6.30
C SER A 131 -4.33 -0.80 7.66
N SER A 132 -3.59 0.30 7.67
CA SER A 132 -3.15 0.96 8.92
C SER A 132 -4.33 1.45 9.75
N VAL A 133 -5.33 2.06 9.10
CA VAL A 133 -6.52 2.60 9.77
C VAL A 133 -7.39 1.46 10.32
N TYR A 134 -7.58 0.37 9.59
CA TYR A 134 -8.33 -0.79 10.11
C TYR A 134 -7.61 -1.47 11.28
N LEU A 135 -6.27 -1.59 11.24
CA LEU A 135 -5.49 -2.11 12.37
C LEU A 135 -5.59 -1.19 13.59
N LEU A 136 -5.59 0.14 13.38
CA LEU A 136 -5.80 1.11 14.45
C LEU A 136 -7.22 0.98 15.04
N GLU A 137 -8.24 0.89 14.19
CA GLU A 137 -9.63 0.70 14.62
C GLU A 137 -9.78 -0.55 15.48
N HIS A 138 -9.15 -1.66 15.07
CA HIS A 138 -9.14 -2.89 15.84
C HIS A 138 -8.41 -2.73 17.19
N ALA A 139 -7.25 -2.08 17.21
CA ALA A 139 -6.51 -1.81 18.45
C ALA A 139 -7.30 -0.89 19.42
N ILE A 140 -8.01 0.11 18.90
CA ILE A 140 -8.90 0.98 19.69
C ILE A 140 -10.05 0.16 20.28
N TRP A 141 -10.70 -0.68 19.47
CA TRP A 141 -11.77 -1.56 19.93
C TRP A 141 -11.27 -2.49 21.05
N ALA A 142 -10.16 -3.20 20.82
CA ALA A 142 -9.57 -4.13 21.78
C ALA A 142 -9.19 -3.44 23.10
N HIS A 143 -8.69 -2.21 23.04
CA HIS A 143 -8.43 -1.39 24.21
C HIS A 143 -9.73 -1.05 24.98
N ASN A 144 -10.76 -0.60 24.27
CA ASN A 144 -12.03 -0.16 24.86
C ASN A 144 -12.83 -1.33 25.47
N THR A 145 -12.81 -2.51 24.87
CA THR A 145 -13.47 -3.71 25.42
C THR A 145 -12.59 -4.47 26.41
N SER A 146 -11.34 -4.03 26.61
CA SER A 146 -10.35 -4.69 27.49
C SER A 146 -10.05 -6.13 27.08
N GLU A 147 -9.93 -6.39 25.78
CA GLU A 147 -9.53 -7.70 25.28
C GLU A 147 -8.16 -8.14 25.83
N PRO A 148 -7.95 -9.46 26.05
CA PRO A 148 -6.64 -9.98 26.44
C PRO A 148 -5.52 -9.64 25.46
N THR A 149 -5.83 -9.50 24.16
CA THR A 149 -4.87 -9.25 23.08
C THR A 149 -4.57 -7.77 22.85
N LYS A 150 -5.20 -6.84 23.58
CA LYS A 150 -5.10 -5.40 23.31
C LYS A 150 -3.68 -4.86 23.13
N GLU A 151 -2.71 -5.37 23.90
CA GLU A 151 -1.31 -4.94 23.76
C GLU A 151 -0.66 -5.49 22.49
N LEU A 152 -1.03 -6.70 22.07
CA LEU A 152 -0.61 -7.30 20.80
C LEU A 152 -1.20 -6.52 19.61
N ASP A 153 -2.49 -6.18 19.66
CA ASP A 153 -3.16 -5.44 18.57
C ASP A 153 -2.53 -4.06 18.36
N VAL A 154 -2.14 -3.40 19.45
CA VAL A 154 -1.35 -2.16 19.43
C VAL A 154 0.01 -2.36 18.78
N GLU A 155 0.73 -3.42 19.14
CA GLU A 155 2.04 -3.74 18.56
C GLU A 155 1.94 -4.05 17.06
N VAL A 156 0.92 -4.80 16.63
CA VAL A 156 0.66 -5.11 15.21
C VAL A 156 0.48 -3.83 14.41
N PHE A 157 -0.35 -2.88 14.89
CA PHE A 157 -0.48 -1.58 14.24
C PHE A 157 0.85 -0.82 14.17
N GLN A 158 1.62 -0.79 15.26
CA GLN A 158 2.90 -0.07 15.30
C GLN A 158 3.90 -0.63 14.27
N ARG A 159 4.06 -1.96 14.23
CA ARG A 159 4.97 -2.61 13.28
C ARG A 159 4.47 -2.50 11.84
N TRP A 160 3.17 -2.65 11.62
CA TRP A 160 2.61 -2.47 10.29
C TRP A 160 2.96 -1.08 9.71
N VAL A 161 2.83 -0.03 10.51
CA VAL A 161 3.13 1.33 10.06
C VAL A 161 4.63 1.58 9.90
N ARG A 162 5.45 1.16 10.87
CA ARG A 162 6.89 1.50 10.91
C ARG A 162 7.74 0.58 10.05
N GLU A 163 7.37 -0.70 9.99
CA GLU A 163 8.16 -1.77 9.35
C GLU A 163 7.47 -2.30 8.08
N GLY A 164 6.15 -2.17 7.97
CA GLY A 164 5.35 -2.69 6.85
C GLY A 164 5.42 -1.87 5.54
N GLY A 165 6.24 -0.81 5.52
CA GLY A 165 6.57 -0.06 4.30
C GLY A 165 5.70 1.17 4.00
N VAL A 166 4.92 1.68 4.96
CA VAL A 166 4.08 2.88 4.75
C VAL A 166 4.94 4.10 4.36
N GLU A 167 6.09 4.29 5.01
CA GLU A 167 7.02 5.37 4.65
C GLU A 167 7.58 5.20 3.23
N ALA A 168 7.87 3.96 2.82
CA ALA A 168 8.35 3.67 1.48
C ALA A 168 7.30 4.01 0.41
N ASP A 169 6.02 3.76 0.70
CA ASP A 169 4.89 4.12 -0.16
C ASP A 169 4.73 5.65 -0.27
N ILE A 170 4.85 6.39 0.85
CA ILE A 170 4.86 7.87 0.83
C ILE A 170 6.00 8.38 -0.05
N GLN A 171 7.22 7.86 0.12
CA GLN A 171 8.37 8.27 -0.66
C GLN A 171 8.20 7.90 -2.16
N ALA A 172 7.58 6.77 -2.46
CA ALA A 172 7.31 6.37 -3.84
C ALA A 172 6.38 7.36 -4.54
N VAL A 173 5.33 7.82 -3.85
CA VAL A 173 4.45 8.89 -4.32
C VAL A 173 5.21 10.20 -4.51
N SER A 174 6.02 10.61 -3.52
CA SER A 174 6.80 11.84 -3.59
C SER A 174 7.76 11.84 -4.79
N ARG A 175 8.49 10.73 -5.02
CA ARG A 175 9.35 10.54 -6.20
C ARG A 175 8.58 10.59 -7.52
N ALA A 176 7.37 10.03 -7.57
CA ALA A 176 6.53 10.09 -8.76
C ALA A 176 5.99 11.50 -9.01
N LYS A 177 5.72 12.28 -7.95
CA LYS A 177 5.30 13.69 -8.04
C LYS A 177 6.44 14.62 -8.42
N ALA A 178 7.67 14.37 -7.98
CA ALA A 178 8.82 15.20 -8.31
C ALA A 178 9.27 15.10 -9.78
N ASP A 179 8.77 14.12 -10.53
CA ASP A 179 9.16 13.89 -11.92
C ASP A 179 8.81 15.09 -12.82
N SER A 180 9.80 15.55 -13.59
CA SER A 180 9.69 16.65 -14.56
C SER A 180 9.12 16.20 -15.92
N GLY A 181 8.87 14.89 -16.09
CA GLY A 181 8.42 14.26 -17.34
C GLY A 181 9.57 13.65 -18.14
N GLU A 182 10.81 14.04 -17.88
CA GLU A 182 12.01 13.44 -18.48
C GLU A 182 12.18 11.97 -18.09
N ARG A 183 11.72 11.57 -16.89
CA ARG A 183 11.82 10.17 -16.47
C ARG A 183 11.03 9.23 -17.38
N VAL A 184 9.93 9.68 -17.98
CA VAL A 184 9.16 8.84 -18.92
C VAL A 184 9.97 8.56 -20.19
N SER A 185 10.66 9.55 -20.75
CA SER A 185 11.51 9.36 -21.92
C SER A 185 12.75 8.51 -21.58
N LEU A 186 13.37 8.75 -20.43
CA LEU A 186 14.49 7.93 -19.93
C LEU A 186 14.09 6.48 -19.68
N ASN A 187 12.91 6.23 -19.09
CA ASN A 187 12.38 4.87 -18.93
C ASN A 187 12.23 4.16 -20.28
N SER A 188 11.74 4.87 -21.30
CA SER A 188 11.66 4.31 -22.66
C SER A 188 13.05 3.97 -23.21
N ALA A 189 14.04 4.83 -23.02
CA ALA A 189 15.41 4.57 -23.49
C ALA A 189 16.08 3.41 -22.74
N LEU A 190 15.81 3.24 -21.44
CA LEU A 190 16.31 2.11 -20.65
C LEU A 190 15.71 0.78 -21.11
N VAL A 191 14.41 0.75 -21.46
CA VAL A 191 13.71 -0.48 -21.84
C VAL A 191 13.97 -0.86 -23.31
N PHE A 192 13.96 0.12 -24.21
CA PHE A 192 14.02 -0.13 -25.66
C PHE A 192 15.37 0.21 -26.29
N GLY A 193 16.33 0.71 -25.51
CA GLY A 193 17.58 1.30 -26.01
C GLY A 193 17.38 2.72 -26.55
N SER A 194 18.49 3.43 -26.79
CA SER A 194 18.44 4.72 -27.48
C SER A 194 18.02 4.51 -28.94
N ARG A 195 17.18 5.40 -29.47
CA ARG A 195 16.77 5.37 -30.90
C ARG A 195 17.89 5.76 -31.87
N GLU A 196 19.10 6.00 -31.38
CA GLU A 196 20.24 6.23 -32.25
C GLU A 196 20.55 4.93 -32.99
N LYS A 197 20.53 5.00 -34.34
CA LYS A 197 20.90 3.86 -35.19
C LYS A 197 22.24 3.34 -34.71
N SER A 198 22.25 2.09 -34.23
CA SER A 198 23.47 1.33 -34.02
C SER A 198 24.35 1.50 -35.25
N LYS A 199 25.58 2.00 -35.08
CA LYS A 199 26.58 2.16 -36.15
C LYS A 199 27.27 0.82 -36.50
N LEU A 200 26.55 -0.29 -36.33
CA LEU A 200 26.98 -1.63 -36.74
C LEU A 200 26.20 -2.02 -37.99
#